data_AF-A0AA42AWM5-F1
#
_entry.id   AF-A0AA42AWM5-F1
#
_cell.length_a   1.000
_cell.length_b   1.000
_cell.length_c   1.000
_cell.angle_alpha   90.00
_cell.angle_beta   90.00
_cell.angle_gamma   90.00
#
_symmetry.space_group_name_H-M   'P 1'
#
loop_
_entity.id
_entity.type
_entity.pdbx_description
1 polymer ?
#
loop_
_entity_poly.entity_id
_entity_poly.type
_entity_poly.pdbx_seq_one_letter_code
_entity_poly.pdbx_strand_id
1 'polypeptide(L)'
;AQILEALGATVERVRPVSITHKDHYVNIARRRAKEAKELASKRQKVDAEDLDKTNGHILQDDQNLLSVFPNDCKGGFFADQFENLANFRAHYEGTGPEIWEQTSGKLDAFVAAAGTGGTVAGVSLFLQ
;
A
#
# COMPACT_ATOMS: atom_id res chain seq x y z
N ALA A 1 2.44 15.31 -9.08
CA ALA A 1 1.13 14.80 -9.48
C ALA A 1 1.06 14.59 -10.99
N GLN A 2 1.42 15.59 -11.80
CA GLN A 2 1.38 15.50 -13.26
C GLN A 2 2.03 14.25 -13.85
N ILE A 3 3.18 13.80 -13.32
CA ILE A 3 3.84 12.56 -13.79
C ILE A 3 2.99 11.31 -13.51
N LEU A 4 2.46 11.17 -12.29
CA LEU A 4 1.64 10.02 -11.91
C LEU A 4 0.33 10.01 -12.71
N GLU A 5 -0.30 11.17 -12.83
CA GLU A 5 -1.52 11.37 -13.63
C GLU A 5 -1.25 11.05 -15.12
N ALA A 6 -0.10 11.47 -15.67
CA ALA A 6 0.32 11.15 -17.05
C ALA A 6 0.59 9.66 -17.28
N LEU A 7 0.99 8.93 -16.23
CA LEU A 7 1.13 7.47 -16.24
C LEU A 7 -0.21 6.74 -16.02
N GLY A 8 -1.33 7.47 -15.98
CA GLY A 8 -2.67 6.91 -15.83
C GLY A 8 -3.09 6.64 -14.38
N ALA A 9 -2.34 7.12 -13.39
CA ALA A 9 -2.73 6.97 -11.99
C ALA A 9 -3.75 8.05 -11.57
N THR A 10 -4.79 7.64 -10.86
CA THR A 10 -5.67 8.56 -10.12
C THR A 10 -4.95 9.05 -8.87
N VAL A 11 -4.85 10.38 -8.69
CA VAL A 11 -4.13 10.98 -7.56
C VAL A 11 -5.09 11.72 -6.62
N GLU A 12 -5.21 11.22 -5.38
CA GLU A 12 -5.87 11.93 -4.30
C GLU A 12 -4.87 12.85 -3.58
N ARG A 13 -5.10 14.17 -3.66
CA ARG A 13 -4.29 15.15 -2.93
C ARG A 13 -4.82 15.27 -1.50
N VAL A 14 -3.92 15.21 -0.52
CA VAL A 14 -4.25 15.28 0.90
C VAL A 14 -3.51 16.44 1.55
N ARG A 15 -4.10 17.05 2.57
CA ARG A 15 -3.45 18.13 3.33
C ARG A 15 -2.36 17.56 4.24
N PRO A 16 -1.19 18.21 4.35
CA PRO A 16 -0.21 17.86 5.37
C PRO A 16 -0.81 18.02 6.76
N VAL A 17 -0.67 16.99 7.61
CA VAL A 17 -1.13 16.99 9.00
C VAL A 17 -0.12 16.21 9.85
N SER A 18 -0.22 16.33 11.18
CA SER A 18 0.61 15.55 12.12
C SER A 18 0.46 14.04 11.89
N ILE A 19 1.52 13.29 12.19
CA ILE A 19 1.53 11.82 12.11
C ILE A 19 0.47 11.16 13.00
N THR A 20 0.10 11.81 14.11
CA THR A 20 -0.95 11.35 15.02
C THR A 20 -2.36 11.67 14.54
N HIS A 21 -2.50 12.50 13.50
CA HIS A 21 -3.80 12.91 13.00
C HIS A 21 -4.47 11.78 12.21
N LYS A 22 -5.78 11.59 12.39
CA LYS A 22 -6.55 10.57 11.67
C LYS A 22 -6.49 10.72 10.15
N ASP A 23 -6.37 11.96 9.68
CA ASP A 23 -6.28 12.31 8.26
C ASP A 23 -4.83 12.37 7.76
N HIS A 24 -3.88 11.81 8.52
CA HIS A 24 -2.52 11.60 8.00
C HIS A 24 -2.57 10.69 6.78
N TYR A 25 -1.78 11.01 5.75
CA TYR A 25 -1.87 10.37 4.42
C TYR A 25 -1.70 8.85 4.48
N VAL A 26 -0.91 8.34 5.43
CA VAL A 26 -0.74 6.89 5.68
C VAL A 26 -2.05 6.24 6.12
N ASN A 27 -2.79 6.89 7.02
CA ASN A 27 -4.06 6.37 7.52
C ASN A 27 -5.15 6.46 6.45
N ILE A 28 -5.13 7.52 5.63
CA ILE A 28 -6.00 7.65 4.45
C ILE A 28 -5.72 6.50 3.48
N ALA A 29 -4.46 6.27 3.10
CA ALA A 29 -4.08 5.19 2.19
C ALA A 29 -4.51 3.80 2.70
N ARG A 30 -4.30 3.53 4.00
CA ARG A 30 -4.75 2.28 4.65
C ARG A 30 -6.27 2.10 4.52
N ARG A 31 -7.04 3.15 4.81
CA ARG A 31 -8.51 3.12 4.69
C ARG A 31 -8.96 2.93 3.23
N ARG A 32 -8.36 3.65 2.28
CA ARG A 32 -8.66 3.51 0.83
C ARG A 32 -8.42 2.08 0.34
N ALA A 33 -7.31 1.47 0.73
CA ALA A 33 -7.03 0.09 0.37
C ALA A 33 -8.08 -0.89 0.93
N LYS A 34 -8.54 -0.67 2.18
CA LYS A 34 -9.61 -1.46 2.80
C LYS A 34 -10.94 -1.27 2.08
N GLU A 35 -11.34 -0.03 1.79
CA GLU A 35 -12.57 0.30 1.04
C GLU A 35 -12.57 -0.37 -0.35
N ALA A 36 -11.45 -0.29 -1.09
CA ALA A 36 -11.31 -0.94 -2.39
C ALA A 36 -11.43 -2.46 -2.29
N LYS A 37 -10.83 -3.08 -1.26
CA LYS A 37 -10.93 -4.53 -1.02
C LYS A 37 -12.37 -4.94 -0.70
N GLU A 38 -13.06 -4.19 0.16
CA GLU A 38 -14.47 -4.44 0.50
C GLU A 38 -15.38 -4.30 -0.73
N LEU A 39 -15.15 -3.28 -1.56
CA LEU A 39 -15.92 -3.06 -2.80
C LEU A 39 -15.75 -4.24 -3.78
N ALA A 40 -14.51 -4.69 -4.00
CA ALA A 40 -14.22 -5.81 -4.88
C ALA A 40 -14.85 -7.12 -4.36
N SER A 41 -14.80 -7.37 -3.04
CA SER A 41 -15.44 -8.55 -2.44
C SER A 41 -16.97 -8.50 -2.52
N LYS A 42 -17.59 -7.33 -2.39
CA LYS A 42 -19.05 -7.17 -2.56
C LYS A 42 -19.47 -7.47 -4.00
N ARG A 43 -18.76 -6.92 -4.99
CA ARG A 43 -19.06 -7.17 -6.43
C ARG A 43 -19.00 -8.65 -6.78
N GLN A 44 -17.96 -9.37 -6.33
CA GLN A 44 -17.86 -10.82 -6.54
C GLN A 44 -19.04 -11.62 -5.94
N LYS A 45 -19.62 -11.16 -4.82
CA LYS A 45 -20.80 -11.79 -4.23
C LYS A 45 -22.08 -11.49 -5.00
N VAL A 46 -22.25 -10.24 -5.46
CA VAL A 46 -23.41 -9.87 -6.30
C VAL A 46 -23.39 -10.63 -7.62
N ASP A 47 -22.24 -10.69 -8.31
CA ASP A 47 -22.11 -11.45 -9.56
C ASP A 47 -22.38 -12.95 -9.35
N ALA A 48 -22.10 -13.49 -8.16
CA ALA A 48 -22.40 -14.88 -7.81
C ALA A 48 -23.87 -15.12 -7.41
N GLU A 49 -24.55 -14.14 -6.80
CA GLU A 49 -25.96 -14.22 -6.40
C GLU A 49 -26.93 -13.87 -7.54
N ASP A 50 -26.55 -12.99 -8.48
CA ASP A 50 -27.35 -12.67 -9.68
C ASP A 50 -27.42 -13.83 -10.68
N LEU A 51 -26.48 -14.79 -10.61
CA LEU A 51 -26.55 -16.04 -11.38
C LEU A 51 -27.66 -16.99 -10.91
N ASP A 52 -28.25 -16.77 -9.73
CA ASP A 52 -29.31 -17.62 -9.15
C ASP A 52 -30.71 -16.97 -9.16
N LYS A 53 -30.84 -15.74 -9.69
CA LYS A 53 -32.12 -15.00 -9.77
C LYS A 53 -32.45 -14.56 -11.19
N THR A 54 -32.88 -15.48 -12.04
CA THR A 54 -33.74 -15.14 -13.18
C THR A 54 -35.08 -14.64 -12.62
N ASN A 55 -35.36 -13.34 -12.76
CA ASN A 55 -36.67 -12.75 -13.08
C ASN A 55 -36.61 -11.21 -13.04
N GLY A 56 -35.96 -10.62 -14.06
CA GLY A 56 -36.45 -9.40 -14.74
C GLY A 56 -36.86 -8.16 -13.94
N HIS A 57 -36.25 -7.85 -12.79
CA HIS A 57 -36.49 -6.59 -12.10
C HIS A 57 -35.18 -5.90 -11.73
N ILE A 58 -34.77 -4.93 -12.54
CA ILE A 58 -33.61 -4.07 -12.27
C ILE A 58 -34.06 -3.05 -11.22
N LEU A 59 -33.70 -3.26 -9.96
CA LEU A 59 -33.74 -2.21 -8.95
C LEU A 59 -32.55 -1.28 -9.21
N GLN A 60 -32.79 -0.23 -9.99
CA GLN A 60 -31.90 0.92 -10.11
C GLN A 60 -32.11 1.86 -8.92
N ASP A 61 -31.85 1.39 -7.70
CA ASP A 61 -31.95 2.23 -6.50
C ASP A 61 -30.56 2.41 -5.84
N ASP A 62 -30.04 3.61 -6.09
CA ASP A 62 -29.53 4.50 -5.06
C ASP A 62 -28.24 4.12 -4.31
N GLN A 63 -27.10 4.24 -5.00
CA GLN A 63 -25.80 4.50 -4.35
C GLN A 63 -24.98 5.48 -5.20
N ASN A 64 -25.45 6.72 -5.27
CA ASN A 64 -24.66 7.86 -5.77
C ASN A 64 -23.58 8.30 -4.73
N LEU A 65 -22.94 7.34 -4.06
CA LEU A 65 -21.62 7.56 -3.48
C LEU A 65 -20.65 7.38 -4.65
N LEU A 66 -20.22 8.50 -5.25
CA LEU A 66 -19.09 8.59 -6.18
C LEU A 66 -17.95 7.71 -5.64
N SER A 67 -17.86 6.46 -6.12
CA SER A 67 -16.76 5.59 -5.71
C SER A 67 -15.51 6.20 -6.30
N VAL A 68 -14.57 6.62 -5.44
CA VAL A 68 -13.24 7.11 -5.86
C VAL A 68 -12.50 6.04 -6.70
N PHE A 69 -12.98 4.81 -6.64
CA PHE A 69 -12.47 3.66 -7.38
C PHE A 69 -13.24 3.44 -8.69
N PRO A 70 -12.55 3.06 -9.77
CA PRO A 70 -13.15 2.62 -11.02
C PRO A 70 -14.14 1.45 -10.88
N ASN A 71 -15.05 1.31 -11.85
CA ASN A 71 -16.02 0.22 -11.90
C ASN A 71 -15.39 -1.17 -12.04
N ASP A 72 -14.17 -1.26 -12.54
CA ASP A 72 -13.39 -2.49 -12.68
C ASP A 72 -12.34 -2.68 -11.56
N CYS A 73 -12.43 -1.91 -10.47
CA CYS A 73 -11.53 -2.03 -9.32
C CYS A 73 -11.54 -3.46 -8.75
N LYS A 74 -10.37 -4.11 -8.77
CA LYS A 74 -10.17 -5.50 -8.32
C LYS A 74 -9.82 -5.64 -6.83
N GLY A 75 -9.69 -4.54 -6.11
CA GLY A 75 -9.32 -4.51 -4.70
C GLY A 75 -8.27 -3.46 -4.38
N GLY A 76 -7.82 -3.45 -3.13
CA GLY A 76 -6.76 -2.57 -2.66
C GLY A 76 -5.71 -3.32 -1.83
N PHE A 77 -4.47 -2.87 -1.94
CA PHE A 77 -3.35 -3.37 -1.15
C PHE A 77 -2.63 -2.19 -0.47
N PHE A 78 -2.33 -2.36 0.81
CA PHE A 78 -1.55 -1.39 1.60
C PHE A 78 -0.29 -2.10 2.08
N ALA A 79 0.87 -1.67 1.58
CA ALA A 79 2.15 -2.36 1.84
C ALA A 79 2.59 -2.32 3.31
N ASP A 80 2.09 -1.33 4.06
CA ASP A 80 2.30 -1.16 5.50
C ASP A 80 3.76 -1.17 5.95
N GLN A 81 4.59 -0.32 5.35
CA GLN A 81 6.05 -0.28 5.56
C GLN A 81 6.50 -0.12 7.03
N PHE A 82 5.62 0.32 7.93
CA PHE A 82 5.95 0.50 9.36
C PHE A 82 5.83 -0.80 10.14
N GLU A 83 4.82 -1.62 9.84
CA GLU A 83 4.51 -2.84 10.59
C GLU A 83 4.93 -4.11 9.83
N ASN A 84 5.26 -3.99 8.54
CA ASN A 84 5.59 -5.12 7.70
C ASN A 84 7.07 -5.50 7.82
N LEU A 85 7.34 -6.72 8.32
CA LEU A 85 8.68 -7.28 8.43
C LEU A 85 9.44 -7.35 7.10
N ALA A 86 8.73 -7.37 5.96
CA ALA A 86 9.36 -7.31 4.65
C ALA A 86 10.28 -6.10 4.49
N ASN A 87 9.98 -4.97 5.14
CA ASN A 87 10.81 -3.77 5.10
C ASN A 87 12.23 -4.04 5.65
N PHE A 88 12.35 -4.50 6.89
CA PHE A 88 13.68 -4.77 7.46
C PHE A 88 14.35 -5.98 6.79
N ARG A 89 13.58 -7.02 6.43
CA ARG A 89 14.12 -8.24 5.81
C ARG A 89 14.77 -7.94 4.46
N ALA A 90 14.17 -7.08 3.63
CA ALA A 90 14.78 -6.69 2.36
C ALA A 90 16.20 -6.13 2.54
N HIS A 91 16.44 -5.41 3.63
CA HIS A 91 17.75 -4.85 3.93
C HIS A 91 18.70 -5.83 4.62
N TYR A 92 18.18 -6.76 5.42
CA TYR A 92 18.99 -7.83 6.02
C TYR A 92 19.43 -8.88 4.97
N GLU A 93 18.52 -9.27 4.08
CA GLU A 93 18.73 -10.32 3.08
C GLU A 93 19.34 -9.81 1.77
N GLY A 94 19.23 -8.50 1.49
CA GLY A 94 19.74 -7.87 0.27
C GLY A 94 20.83 -6.84 0.57
N THR A 95 20.43 -5.65 1.06
CA THR A 95 21.33 -4.50 1.18
C THR A 95 22.56 -4.76 2.07
N GLY A 96 22.40 -5.46 3.18
CA GLY A 96 23.50 -5.83 4.08
C GLY A 96 24.56 -6.70 3.39
N PRO A 97 24.19 -7.86 2.83
CA PRO A 97 25.08 -8.71 2.05
C PRO A 97 25.78 -7.98 0.90
N GLU A 98 25.03 -7.17 0.14
CA GLU A 98 25.58 -6.38 -0.97
C GLU A 98 26.69 -5.44 -0.49
N ILE A 99 26.47 -4.71 0.61
CA ILE A 99 27.50 -3.82 1.20
C ILE A 99 28.72 -4.63 1.65
N TRP A 100 28.52 -5.75 2.32
CA TRP A 100 29.62 -6.57 2.83
C TRP A 100 30.49 -7.15 1.71
N GLU A 101 29.87 -7.67 0.65
CA GLU A 101 30.57 -8.20 -0.52
C GLU A 101 31.33 -7.09 -1.25
N GLN A 102 30.67 -5.96 -1.53
CA GLN A 102 31.26 -4.85 -2.27
C GLN A 102 32.41 -4.17 -1.51
N THR A 103 32.42 -4.23 -0.18
CA THR A 103 33.51 -3.74 0.67
C THR A 103 34.57 -4.80 0.94
N SER A 104 34.41 -6.02 0.42
CA SER A 104 35.27 -7.16 0.72
C SER A 104 35.45 -7.39 2.23
N GLY A 105 34.38 -7.17 3.00
CA GLY A 105 34.36 -7.26 4.47
C GLY A 105 35.15 -6.18 5.21
N LYS A 106 35.55 -5.09 4.53
CA LYS A 106 36.30 -3.98 5.13
C LYS A 106 35.39 -2.77 5.33
N LEU A 107 34.74 -2.72 6.49
CA LEU A 107 33.80 -1.66 6.85
C LEU A 107 34.02 -1.24 8.31
N ASP A 108 34.33 0.04 8.55
CA ASP A 108 34.53 0.58 9.90
C ASP A 108 33.26 1.21 10.47
N ALA A 109 32.40 1.77 9.60
CA ALA A 109 31.17 2.43 10.00
C ALA A 109 30.11 2.34 8.90
N PHE A 110 28.85 2.24 9.33
CA PHE A 110 27.67 2.37 8.47
C PHE A 110 26.83 3.56 8.94
N VAL A 111 26.41 4.41 8.02
CA VAL A 111 25.61 5.61 8.30
C VAL A 111 24.39 5.62 7.39
N ALA A 112 23.19 5.76 7.98
CA ALA A 112 21.94 5.84 7.24
C ALA A 112 21.00 6.88 7.87
N ALA A 113 20.24 7.58 7.02
CA ALA A 113 19.11 8.39 7.46
C ALA A 113 17.93 7.47 7.85
N ALA A 114 17.22 7.81 8.93
CA ALA A 114 16.12 6.99 9.43
C ALA A 114 14.75 7.62 9.08
N GLY A 115 13.95 6.86 8.33
CA GLY A 115 12.51 7.10 8.16
C GLY A 115 11.70 6.06 8.95
N THR A 116 11.30 4.98 8.29
CA THR A 116 10.65 3.82 8.96
C THR A 116 11.61 3.03 9.85
N GLY A 117 12.92 3.18 9.65
CA GLY A 117 13.96 2.44 10.37
C GLY A 117 14.34 1.09 9.75
N GLY A 118 13.64 0.63 8.72
CA GLY A 118 13.90 -0.69 8.11
C GLY A 118 15.32 -0.86 7.58
N THR A 119 15.88 0.17 6.93
CA THR A 119 17.25 0.13 6.40
C THR A 119 18.30 0.02 7.49
N VAL A 120 18.27 0.92 8.49
CA VAL A 120 19.24 0.87 9.58
C VAL A 120 19.09 -0.42 10.38
N ALA A 121 17.87 -0.88 10.67
CA ALA A 121 17.64 -2.12 11.40
C ALA A 121 18.15 -3.35 10.63
N GLY A 122 17.77 -3.50 9.36
CA GLY A 122 18.13 -4.66 8.56
C GLY A 122 19.62 -4.75 8.27
N VAL A 123 20.24 -3.64 7.84
CA VAL A 123 21.68 -3.60 7.55
C VAL A 123 22.50 -3.78 8.84
N SER A 124 22.15 -3.11 9.94
CA SER A 124 22.88 -3.25 11.21
C SER A 124 22.73 -4.64 11.85
N LEU A 125 21.64 -5.37 11.59
CA LEU A 125 21.53 -6.77 12.01
C LEU A 125 22.41 -7.70 11.19
N PHE A 126 22.60 -7.41 9.90
CA PHE A 126 23.45 -8.23 9.04
C PHE A 126 24.95 -8.00 9.30
N LEU A 127 25.35 -6.75 9.54
CA LEU A 127 26.76 -6.34 9.71
C LEU A 127 27.31 -6.53 11.14
N GLN A 128 26.51 -7.08 12.06
CA GLN A 128 26.95 -7.42 13.42
C GLN A 128 27.92 -8.61 13.41
#